data_AF-A0A415H869-F1
#
_entry.id   AF-A0A415H869-F1
#
_cell.length_a   1.000
_cell.length_b   1.000
_cell.length_c   1.000
_cell.angle_alpha   90.00
_cell.angle_beta   90.00
_cell.angle_gamma   90.00
#
_symmetry.space_group_name_H-M   'P 1'
#
loop_
_entity.id
_entity.type
_entity.pdbx_description
1 polymer ?
#
loop_
_entity_poly.entity_id
_entity_poly.type
_entity_poly.pdbx_seq_one_letter_code
_entity_poly.pdbx_strand_id
1 'polypeptide(L)'
;MNEIYKTLAEGYEKLAAGYRALAKDQKDGKAVVEEPATQTEPEKKPIAIEDVRAVLAAKTQAGKRREVKELLLKYDSGKLSGVKPENYAALLADAEAL
;
A
#
# COMPACT_ATOMS: atom_id res chain seq x y z
N MET A 1 9.17 3.88 -28.42
CA MET A 1 10.12 2.93 -27.79
C MET A 1 11.22 3.64 -27.00
N ASN A 2 11.71 4.81 -27.43
CA ASN A 2 12.79 5.54 -26.73
C ASN A 2 12.39 6.26 -25.43
N GLU A 3 11.10 6.50 -25.18
CA GLU A 3 10.64 7.23 -23.98
C GLU A 3 10.63 6.35 -22.73
N ILE A 4 10.33 5.05 -22.87
CA ILE A 4 10.31 4.09 -21.76
C ILE A 4 11.71 3.89 -21.17
N TYR A 5 12.75 3.88 -22.01
CA TYR A 5 14.14 3.77 -21.53
C TYR A 5 14.62 5.03 -20.82
N LYS A 6 14.10 6.22 -21.21
CA LYS A 6 14.42 7.49 -20.55
C LYS A 6 13.79 7.57 -19.17
N THR A 7 12.51 7.23 -19.04
CA THR A 7 11.83 7.21 -17.74
C THR A 7 12.42 6.17 -16.79
N LEU A 8 12.83 5.01 -17.33
CA LEU A 8 13.54 4.00 -16.55
C LEU A 8 14.90 4.52 -16.06
N ALA A 9 15.67 5.19 -16.91
CA ALA A 9 16.95 5.80 -16.52
C ALA A 9 16.78 6.91 -15.46
N GLU A 10 15.76 7.75 -15.60
CA GLU A 10 15.41 8.79 -14.61
C GLU A 10 15.03 8.18 -13.24
N GLY A 11 14.35 7.02 -13.24
CA GLY A 11 14.05 6.26 -12.03
C GLY A 11 15.32 5.77 -11.31
N TYR A 12 16.29 5.22 -12.05
CA TYR A 12 17.56 4.76 -11.49
C TYR A 12 18.42 5.91 -10.93
N GLU A 13 18.43 7.07 -11.59
CA GLU A 13 19.13 8.26 -11.08
C GLU A 13 18.54 8.75 -9.75
N LYS A 14 17.19 8.79 -9.63
CA LYS A 14 16.52 9.15 -8.38
C LYS A 14 16.80 8.15 -7.25
N LEU A 15 16.82 6.86 -7.57
CA LEU A 15 17.17 5.81 -6.61
C LEU A 15 18.62 5.98 -6.12
N ALA A 16 19.56 6.25 -7.04
CA ALA A 16 20.96 6.50 -6.71
C ALA A 16 21.15 7.77 -5.85
N ALA A 17 20.36 8.81 -6.11
CA ALA A 17 20.34 10.02 -5.29
C ALA A 17 19.87 9.73 -3.85
N GLY A 18 18.84 8.91 -3.68
CA GLY A 18 18.37 8.46 -2.36
C GLY A 18 19.44 7.71 -1.57
N TYR A 19 20.17 6.78 -2.21
CA TYR A 19 21.29 6.08 -1.56
C TYR A 19 22.47 7.00 -1.23
N ARG A 20 22.78 7.98 -2.07
CA ARG A 20 23.83 8.99 -1.76
C ARG A 20 23.44 9.87 -0.58
N ALA A 21 22.16 10.25 -0.46
CA ALA A 21 21.67 11.00 0.69
C ALA A 21 21.79 10.16 1.97
N LEU A 22 21.28 8.91 1.96
CA LEU A 22 21.41 7.95 3.06
C LEU A 22 22.87 7.70 3.48
N ALA A 23 23.78 7.57 2.52
CA ALA A 23 25.20 7.39 2.80
C ALA A 23 25.87 8.66 3.36
N LYS A 24 25.33 9.84 3.06
CA LYS A 24 25.81 11.12 3.60
C LYS A 24 25.31 11.33 5.03
N ASP A 25 24.07 10.94 5.31
CA ASP A 25 23.49 10.98 6.67
C ASP A 25 24.12 9.94 7.61
N GLN A 26 24.63 8.81 7.12
CA GLN A 26 25.36 7.84 7.95
C GLN A 26 26.72 8.32 8.49
N LYS A 27 27.28 9.43 7.98
CA LYS A 27 28.50 10.01 8.54
C LYS A 27 28.27 10.80 9.82
N ASP A 28 27.03 11.21 10.10
CA ASP A 28 26.65 11.95 11.30
C ASP A 28 25.61 11.12 12.05
N GLY A 29 26.07 10.23 12.94
CA GLY A 29 25.30 9.16 13.56
C GLY A 29 23.99 9.58 14.23
N LYS A 30 22.91 9.66 13.46
CA LYS A 30 21.54 9.76 13.94
C LYS A 30 20.62 8.98 13.00
N ALA A 31 20.42 7.71 13.33
CA ALA A 31 19.33 6.91 12.79
C ALA A 31 18.00 7.54 13.22
N VAL A 32 17.41 8.35 12.35
CA VAL A 32 15.99 8.67 12.40
C VAL A 32 15.47 8.30 11.02
N VAL A 33 14.78 7.16 10.98
CA VAL A 33 14.04 6.70 9.81
C VAL A 33 12.78 7.56 9.76
N GLU A 34 12.90 8.80 9.30
CA GLU A 34 11.76 9.50 8.71
C GLU A 34 11.77 9.12 7.24
N GLU A 35 10.83 8.25 6.86
CA GLU A 35 10.52 7.97 5.46
C GLU A 35 10.42 9.30 4.71
N PRO A 36 11.20 9.52 3.64
CA PRO A 36 10.92 10.64 2.77
C PRO A 36 9.57 10.35 2.14
N ALA A 37 8.55 11.09 2.58
CA ALA A 37 7.26 11.23 1.95
C ALA A 37 7.49 11.64 0.49
N THR A 38 7.75 10.63 -0.34
CA THR A 38 7.89 10.76 -1.77
C THR A 38 6.45 10.93 -2.24
N GLN A 39 6.09 12.17 -2.52
CA GLN A 39 4.96 12.49 -3.37
C GLN A 39 5.27 11.91 -4.75
N THR A 40 4.97 10.63 -4.94
CA THR A 40 4.77 10.04 -6.25
C THR A 40 3.37 10.44 -6.69
N GLU A 41 3.33 11.12 -7.84
CA GLU A 41 2.19 11.15 -8.77
C GLU A 41 1.43 9.81 -8.74
N PRO A 42 0.10 9.77 -8.88
CA PRO A 42 -0.73 8.65 -8.46
C PRO A 42 -0.57 7.46 -9.42
N GLU A 43 0.57 6.78 -9.36
CA GLU A 43 0.60 5.34 -9.50
C GLU A 43 -0.47 4.85 -8.55
N LYS A 44 -1.54 4.26 -9.08
CA LYS A 44 -2.63 3.64 -8.33
C LYS A 44 -1.98 2.88 -7.18
N LYS A 45 -1.88 3.50 -6.00
CA LYS A 45 -1.21 2.89 -4.86
C LYS A 45 -1.95 1.60 -4.68
N PRO A 46 -1.30 0.44 -4.88
CA PRO A 46 -1.97 -0.82 -4.64
C PRO A 46 -2.45 -0.71 -3.20
N ILE A 47 -3.77 -0.76 -3.01
CA ILE A 47 -4.36 -0.52 -1.70
C ILE A 47 -3.64 -1.46 -0.74
N ALA A 48 -3.04 -0.90 0.31
CA ALA A 48 -2.28 -1.72 1.23
C ALA A 48 -3.25 -2.70 1.88
N ILE A 49 -2.89 -3.99 1.88
CA ILE A 49 -3.69 -5.01 2.56
C ILE A 49 -3.89 -4.64 4.05
N GLU A 50 -2.98 -3.87 4.62
CA GLU A 50 -3.03 -3.33 5.98
C GLU A 50 -4.20 -2.36 6.19
N ASP A 51 -4.43 -1.43 5.27
CA ASP A 51 -5.58 -0.51 5.33
C ASP A 51 -6.90 -1.28 5.29
N VAL A 52 -6.98 -2.27 4.39
CA VAL A 52 -8.18 -3.13 4.30
C VAL A 52 -8.38 -3.94 5.59
N ARG A 53 -7.29 -4.44 6.21
CA ARG A 53 -7.38 -5.11 7.53
C ARG A 53 -7.91 -4.18 8.59
N ALA A 54 -7.43 -2.93 8.64
CA ALA A 54 -7.85 -1.95 9.63
C ALA A 54 -9.34 -1.65 9.51
N VAL A 55 -9.84 -1.41 8.29
CA VAL A 55 -11.28 -1.15 8.05
C VAL A 55 -12.13 -2.37 8.43
N LEU A 56 -11.76 -3.57 7.98
CA LEU A 56 -12.51 -4.79 8.31
C LEU A 56 -12.47 -5.11 9.82
N ALA A 57 -11.35 -4.83 10.49
CA ALA A 57 -11.22 -4.97 11.94
C ALA A 57 -12.13 -3.99 12.68
N ALA A 58 -12.17 -2.72 12.26
CA ALA A 58 -13.06 -1.71 12.83
C ALA A 58 -14.53 -2.12 12.66
N LYS A 59 -14.93 -2.64 11.49
CA LYS A 59 -16.29 -3.13 11.26
C LYS A 59 -16.62 -4.37 12.08
N THR A 60 -15.65 -5.28 12.24
CA THR A 60 -15.77 -6.46 13.12
C THR A 60 -15.96 -6.03 14.58
N GLN A 61 -15.22 -5.02 15.04
CA GLN A 61 -15.37 -4.45 16.39
C GLN A 61 -16.70 -3.73 16.58
N ALA A 62 -17.25 -3.13 15.52
CA ALA A 62 -18.60 -2.54 15.51
C ALA A 62 -19.73 -3.58 15.54
N GLY A 63 -19.43 -4.88 15.66
CA GLY A 63 -20.42 -5.96 15.72
C GLY A 63 -20.80 -6.56 14.36
N LYS A 64 -20.25 -6.05 13.26
CA LYS A 64 -20.55 -6.48 11.88
C LYS A 64 -19.68 -7.64 11.40
N ARG A 65 -19.18 -8.46 12.34
CA ARG A 65 -18.27 -9.58 12.06
C ARG A 65 -18.84 -10.58 11.05
N ARG A 66 -20.15 -10.85 11.13
CA ARG A 66 -20.82 -11.79 10.23
C ARG A 66 -20.84 -11.27 8.80
N GLU A 67 -21.22 -10.01 8.63
CA GLU A 67 -21.26 -9.33 7.34
C GLU A 67 -19.86 -9.19 6.72
N VAL A 68 -18.86 -8.84 7.54
CA VAL A 68 -17.44 -8.79 7.12
C VAL A 68 -16.96 -10.17 6.63
N LYS A 69 -17.34 -11.25 7.33
CA LYS A 69 -16.96 -12.62 6.94
C LYS A 69 -17.66 -13.03 5.65
N GLU A 70 -18.95 -12.74 5.50
CA GLU A 70 -19.71 -13.00 4.27
C GLU A 70 -19.16 -12.19 3.09
N LEU A 71 -18.74 -10.95 3.34
CA LEU A 71 -18.09 -10.11 2.34
C LEU A 71 -16.79 -10.74 1.86
N LEU A 72 -15.91 -11.13 2.78
CA LEU A 72 -14.66 -11.83 2.44
C LEU A 72 -14.88 -13.17 1.72
N LEU A 73 -16.02 -13.84 1.96
CA LEU A 73 -16.45 -15.06 1.25
C LEU A 73 -16.95 -14.80 -0.17
N LYS A 74 -17.47 -13.60 -0.47
CA LYS A 74 -17.85 -13.20 -1.83
C LYS A 74 -16.63 -12.90 -2.70
N TYR A 75 -15.60 -12.31 -2.09
CA TYR A 75 -14.38 -11.91 -2.80
C TYR A 75 -13.33 -13.03 -2.89
N ASP A 76 -13.26 -13.90 -1.88
CA ASP A 76 -12.35 -15.06 -1.85
C ASP A 76 -12.87 -16.13 -0.85
N SER A 77 -12.03 -16.98 -0.29
CA SER A 77 -12.40 -18.07 0.62
C SER A 77 -12.62 -17.61 2.08
N GLY A 78 -13.05 -16.36 2.28
CA GLY A 78 -13.25 -15.79 3.62
C GLY A 78 -11.97 -15.30 4.30
N LYS A 79 -10.89 -15.08 3.54
CA LYS A 79 -9.61 -14.57 4.07
C LYS A 79 -9.10 -13.42 3.22
N LEU A 80 -8.72 -12.33 3.89
CA LEU A 80 -8.13 -11.18 3.21
C LEU A 80 -6.79 -11.51 2.52
N SER A 81 -6.05 -12.50 3.03
CA SER A 81 -4.79 -12.95 2.40
C SER A 81 -4.97 -13.62 1.04
N GLY A 82 -6.17 -14.11 0.72
CA GLY A 82 -6.49 -14.69 -0.59
C GLY A 82 -7.10 -13.68 -1.56
N VAL A 83 -7.57 -12.54 -1.06
CA VAL A 83 -8.14 -11.48 -1.91
C VAL A 83 -7.04 -10.83 -2.73
N LYS A 84 -7.25 -10.76 -4.04
CA LYS A 84 -6.31 -10.12 -4.98
C LYS A 84 -6.25 -8.59 -4.74
N PRO A 85 -5.10 -7.94 -4.97
CA PRO A 85 -4.97 -6.49 -4.82
C PRO A 85 -5.96 -5.68 -5.65
N GLU A 86 -6.36 -6.22 -6.80
CA GLU A 86 -7.38 -5.63 -7.69
C GLU A 86 -8.76 -5.53 -7.00
N ASN A 87 -9.06 -6.46 -6.11
CA ASN A 87 -10.33 -6.54 -5.37
C ASN A 87 -10.30 -5.77 -4.04
N TYR A 88 -9.14 -5.30 -3.58
CA TYR A 88 -9.05 -4.54 -2.33
C TYR A 88 -9.85 -3.25 -2.37
N ALA A 89 -9.93 -2.58 -3.52
CA ALA A 89 -10.70 -1.36 -3.67
C ALA A 89 -12.20 -1.60 -3.47
N ALA A 90 -12.73 -2.63 -4.13
CA ALA A 90 -14.13 -3.01 -4.03
C ALA A 90 -14.46 -3.54 -2.62
N LEU A 91 -13.59 -4.38 -2.06
CA LEU A 91 -13.75 -4.93 -0.72
C LEU A 91 -13.74 -3.84 0.36
N LEU A 92 -12.86 -2.84 0.25
CA LEU A 92 -12.80 -1.73 1.18
C LEU A 92 -14.08 -0.88 1.10
N ALA A 93 -14.54 -0.55 -0.10
CA ALA A 93 -15.78 0.21 -0.30
C ALA A 93 -17.00 -0.50 0.29
N ASP A 94 -17.14 -1.81 0.04
CA ASP A 94 -18.24 -2.60 0.63
C ASP A 94 -18.11 -2.68 2.16
N ALA A 95 -16.89 -2.84 2.68
CA ALA A 95 -16.67 -2.86 4.12
C ALA A 95 -17.03 -1.53 4.78
N GLU A 96 -16.73 -0.40 4.14
CA GLU A 96 -17.12 0.93 4.60
C GLU A 96 -18.64 1.14 4.57
N ALA A 97 -19.33 0.57 3.58
CA ALA A 97 -20.79 0.64 3.44
C ALA A 97 -21.56 -0.22 4.45
N LEU A 98 -20.93 -1.24 5.06
CA LEU A 98 -21.53 -2.08 6.10
C LEU A 98 -21.82 -1.31 7.38
#